data_AF-X1B7R5-F1
#
_entry.id   AF-X1B7R5-F1
#
_cell.length_a   1.000
_cell.length_b   1.000
_cell.length_c   1.000
_cell.angle_alpha   90.00
_cell.angle_beta   90.00
_cell.angle_gamma   90.00
#
_symmetry.space_group_name_H-M   'P 1'
#
loop_
_entity.id
_entity.type
_entity.pdbx_description
1 polymer ?
#
loop_
_entity_poly.entity_id
_entity_poly.type
_entity_poly.pdbx_seq_one_letter_code
_entity_poly.pdbx_strand_id
1 'polypeptide(L)'
;IVKISEKPFNVYKYHTGVEVPIVLNRQGNSDWSKLTSMLCQDQQRNDQIVRLVSRNSTSKILILTWRHENHVIPLVQMLKDNGENVDYMAGTKKKYSDSRILIGTISKIGTGFDEKAACDDFNGIRINLLILVGSIKNVELLEQVAGRCFRADFPSIIHFVDDMKIIQNHWKEAKKWYESRNGTINEFESEEYKRKHRPQVTTQSAPGLTKEGLGTWIRVSKEDIKSLGPVKVVFCMGWH
;
A
#
# COMPACT_ATOMS: atom_id res chain seq x y z
N ILE A 1 -21.82 -16.86 22.50
CA ILE A 1 -22.01 -16.76 21.03
C ILE A 1 -21.40 -15.45 20.59
N VAL A 2 -20.27 -15.47 19.86
CA VAL A 2 -19.67 -14.25 19.29
C VAL A 2 -20.49 -13.88 18.06
N LYS A 3 -21.08 -12.67 18.06
CA LYS A 3 -21.87 -12.17 16.93
C LYS A 3 -20.91 -11.77 15.81
N ILE A 4 -20.91 -12.51 14.71
CA ILE A 4 -20.10 -12.19 13.52
C ILE A 4 -20.82 -11.08 12.76
N SER A 5 -20.07 -10.06 12.32
CA SER A 5 -20.59 -9.00 11.45
C SER A 5 -20.78 -9.54 10.03
N GLU A 6 -21.99 -9.43 9.49
CA GLU A 6 -22.31 -9.85 8.10
C GLU A 6 -22.21 -8.69 7.10
N LYS A 7 -21.93 -7.48 7.59
CA LYS A 7 -21.86 -6.27 6.77
C LYS A 7 -20.75 -6.40 5.72
N PRO A 8 -21.04 -6.22 4.42
CA PRO A 8 -20.03 -6.28 3.38
C PRO A 8 -19.05 -5.11 3.51
N PHE A 9 -17.80 -5.35 3.14
CA PHE A 9 -16.73 -4.34 3.18
C PHE A 9 -15.69 -4.58 2.09
N ASN A 10 -14.92 -3.54 1.77
CA ASN A 10 -13.88 -3.62 0.75
C ASN A 10 -12.52 -3.84 1.38
N VAL A 11 -11.72 -4.73 0.79
CA VAL A 11 -10.32 -4.95 1.14
C VAL A 11 -9.46 -4.76 -0.10
N TYR A 12 -8.47 -3.91 0.02
CA TYR A 12 -7.48 -3.62 -0.99
C TYR A 12 -6.16 -4.24 -0.55
N LYS A 13 -5.79 -5.37 -1.16
CA LYS A 13 -4.46 -5.95 -1.01
C LYS A 13 -3.48 -5.07 -1.77
N TYR A 14 -2.65 -4.33 -1.05
CA TYR A 14 -1.69 -3.40 -1.64
C TYR A 14 -0.30 -4.03 -1.66
N HIS A 15 0.13 -4.47 -2.84
CA HIS A 15 1.47 -5.01 -3.05
C HIS A 15 2.49 -3.86 -3.08
N THR A 16 3.32 -3.77 -2.05
CA THR A 16 4.25 -2.63 -1.91
C THR A 16 5.48 -2.78 -2.79
N GLY A 17 5.88 -4.02 -3.11
CA GLY A 17 7.15 -4.33 -3.78
C GLY A 17 8.38 -4.10 -2.89
N VAL A 18 8.19 -3.72 -1.63
CA VAL A 18 9.28 -3.47 -0.68
C VAL A 18 9.76 -4.80 -0.10
N GLU A 19 11.07 -4.97 -0.03
CA GLU A 19 11.72 -6.14 0.55
C GLU A 19 12.89 -5.65 1.42
N VAL A 20 13.05 -6.25 2.60
CA VAL A 20 14.17 -5.96 3.50
C VAL A 20 14.92 -7.24 3.82
N PRO A 21 16.24 -7.19 4.09
CA PRO A 21 17.02 -8.39 4.38
C PRO A 21 16.50 -9.10 5.65
N ILE A 22 16.43 -10.42 5.61
CA ILE A 22 16.06 -11.22 6.79
C ILE A 22 17.27 -11.31 7.72
N VAL A 23 17.17 -10.67 8.88
CA VAL A 23 18.18 -10.77 9.94
C VAL A 23 17.84 -11.93 10.85
N LEU A 24 18.81 -12.78 11.18
CA LEU A 24 18.65 -13.87 12.14
C LEU A 24 19.04 -13.42 13.56
N ASN A 25 18.35 -13.96 14.56
CA ASN A 25 18.67 -13.77 15.96
C ASN A 25 19.78 -14.75 16.39
N ARG A 26 20.23 -14.68 17.65
CA ARG A 26 21.27 -15.57 18.20
C ARG A 26 20.92 -17.06 18.15
N GLN A 27 19.65 -17.40 17.95
CA GLN A 27 19.13 -18.78 17.89
C GLN A 27 18.93 -19.25 16.44
N GLY A 28 19.31 -18.46 15.43
CA GLY A 28 19.13 -18.78 14.02
C GLY A 28 17.71 -18.54 13.48
N ASN A 29 16.79 -18.00 14.28
CA ASN A 29 15.43 -17.67 13.86
C ASN A 29 15.36 -16.24 13.30
N SER A 30 14.39 -15.94 12.42
CA SER A 30 14.19 -14.57 11.92
C SER A 30 13.89 -13.58 13.04
N ASP A 31 14.66 -12.50 13.11
CA ASP A 31 14.48 -11.40 14.06
C ASP A 31 13.36 -10.48 13.58
N TRP A 32 12.13 -10.80 13.99
CA TRP A 32 10.93 -10.00 13.69
C TRP A 32 11.05 -8.55 14.18
N SER A 33 11.77 -8.34 15.28
CA SER A 33 11.92 -7.01 15.85
C SER A 33 12.73 -6.10 14.91
N LYS A 34 13.85 -6.61 14.40
CA LYS A 34 14.68 -5.90 13.41
C LYS A 34 13.97 -5.77 12.06
N LEU A 35 13.32 -6.83 11.58
CA LEU A 35 12.56 -6.81 10.33
C LEU A 35 11.50 -5.70 10.32
N THR A 36 10.68 -5.63 11.38
CA THR A 36 9.67 -4.57 11.51
C THR A 36 10.31 -3.18 11.58
N SER A 37 11.47 -3.03 12.24
CA SER A 37 12.18 -1.73 12.26
C SER A 37 12.64 -1.32 10.88
N MET A 38 13.24 -2.24 10.10
CA MET A 38 13.69 -1.96 8.73
C MET A 38 12.51 -1.56 7.82
N LEU A 39 11.39 -2.28 7.87
CA LEU A 39 10.19 -1.92 7.11
C LEU A 39 9.61 -0.56 7.52
N CYS A 40 9.66 -0.19 8.82
CA CYS A 40 9.17 1.10 9.29
C CYS A 40 10.05 2.28 8.83
N GLN A 41 11.35 2.03 8.67
CA GLN A 41 12.34 3.03 8.28
C GLN A 41 12.56 3.08 6.76
N ASP A 42 11.89 2.20 6.01
CA ASP A 42 11.97 2.19 4.55
C ASP A 42 11.25 3.41 3.97
N GLN A 43 12.05 4.36 3.45
CA GLN A 43 11.52 5.62 2.93
C GLN A 43 10.55 5.39 1.77
N GLN A 44 10.86 4.46 0.88
CA GLN A 44 10.03 4.16 -0.28
C GLN A 44 8.64 3.68 0.14
N ARG A 45 8.56 2.82 1.16
CA ARG A 45 7.33 2.35 1.77
C ARG A 45 6.55 3.49 2.41
N ASN A 46 7.22 4.38 3.14
CA ASN A 46 6.59 5.54 3.76
C ASN A 46 6.02 6.51 2.72
N ASP A 47 6.72 6.72 1.60
CA ASP A 47 6.22 7.52 0.48
C ASP A 47 4.99 6.88 -0.18
N GLN A 48 4.90 5.54 -0.21
CA GLN A 48 3.67 4.86 -0.66
C GLN A 48 2.49 5.12 0.28
N ILE A 49 2.72 5.11 1.60
CA ILE A 49 1.69 5.44 2.60
C ILE A 49 1.18 6.86 2.39
N VAL A 50 2.08 7.85 2.31
CA VAL A 50 1.69 9.26 2.08
C VAL A 50 0.89 9.41 0.80
N ARG A 51 1.36 8.82 -0.32
CA ARG A 51 0.62 8.86 -1.60
C ARG A 51 -0.78 8.27 -1.51
N LEU A 52 -0.97 7.17 -0.78
CA LEU A 52 -2.29 6.58 -0.57
C LEU A 52 -3.18 7.48 0.27
N VAL A 53 -2.64 8.11 1.31
CA VAL A 53 -3.39 9.07 2.14
C VAL A 53 -3.87 10.26 1.32
N SER A 54 -3.02 10.83 0.47
CA SER A 54 -3.39 11.97 -0.39
C SER A 54 -4.43 11.60 -1.45
N ARG A 55 -4.38 10.36 -1.98
CA ARG A 55 -5.39 9.85 -2.93
C ARG A 55 -6.76 9.59 -2.29
N ASN A 56 -6.81 9.50 -0.96
CA ASN A 56 -8.04 9.28 -0.18
C ASN A 56 -8.35 10.52 0.68
N SER A 57 -8.32 11.70 0.08
CA SER A 57 -8.48 12.99 0.78
C SER A 57 -9.86 13.18 1.43
N THR A 58 -10.90 12.48 0.97
CA THR A 58 -12.26 12.54 1.52
C THR A 58 -12.52 11.56 2.66
N SER A 59 -11.60 10.62 2.91
CA SER A 59 -11.75 9.60 3.94
C SER A 59 -11.23 10.08 5.30
N LYS A 60 -11.86 9.60 6.38
CA LYS A 60 -11.31 9.64 7.74
C LYS A 60 -10.55 8.35 7.99
N ILE A 61 -9.24 8.50 8.16
CA ILE A 61 -8.26 7.42 8.00
C ILE A 61 -7.70 7.00 9.35
N LEU A 62 -7.63 5.70 9.59
CA LEU A 62 -6.82 5.10 10.65
C LEU A 62 -5.64 4.37 10.02
N ILE A 63 -4.42 4.72 10.41
CA ILE A 63 -3.20 4.04 9.99
C ILE A 63 -2.66 3.24 11.17
N LEU A 64 -2.51 1.92 11.00
CA LEU A 64 -1.99 1.04 12.04
C LEU A 64 -0.65 0.42 11.67
N THR A 65 0.33 0.66 12.54
CA THR A 65 1.72 0.22 12.37
C THR A 65 2.25 -0.54 13.60
N TRP A 66 3.47 -1.07 13.54
CA TRP A 66 4.09 -1.81 14.64
C TRP A 66 4.80 -0.92 15.66
N ARG A 67 5.44 0.18 15.22
CA ARG A 67 6.43 0.91 16.02
C ARG A 67 6.05 2.36 16.22
N HIS A 68 6.19 2.84 17.45
CA HIS A 68 5.97 4.24 17.80
C HIS A 68 7.08 5.16 17.25
N GLU A 69 8.27 5.13 17.85
CA GLU A 69 9.34 6.09 17.55
C GLU A 69 9.84 6.01 16.11
N ASN A 70 10.04 4.79 15.60
CA ASN A 70 10.63 4.58 14.27
C ASN A 70 9.64 4.63 13.11
N HIS A 71 8.34 4.84 13.35
CA HIS A 71 7.35 4.89 12.27
C HIS A 71 6.27 5.94 12.50
N VAL A 72 5.53 5.85 13.61
CA VAL A 72 4.44 6.81 13.90
C VAL A 72 4.97 8.24 13.86
N ILE A 73 6.06 8.54 14.58
CA ILE A 73 6.59 9.91 14.66
C ILE A 73 7.08 10.44 13.29
N PRO A 74 7.97 9.73 12.56
CA PRO A 74 8.36 10.15 11.21
C PRO A 74 7.17 10.30 10.25
N LEU A 75 6.23 9.36 10.27
CA LEU A 75 5.09 9.38 9.34
C LEU A 75 4.12 10.53 9.64
N VAL A 76 3.89 10.86 10.91
CA VAL A 76 3.14 12.07 11.30
C VAL A 76 3.83 13.31 10.74
N GLN A 77 5.15 13.41 10.86
CA GLN A 77 5.90 14.55 10.33
C GLN A 77 5.76 14.64 8.81
N MET A 78 5.98 13.53 8.09
CA MET A 78 5.83 13.48 6.63
C MET A 78 4.43 13.91 6.18
N LEU A 79 3.38 13.47 6.87
CA LEU A 79 2.01 13.86 6.54
C LEU A 79 1.75 15.34 6.83
N LYS A 80 2.24 15.87 7.96
CA LYS A 80 2.15 17.30 8.26
C LYS A 80 2.88 18.17 7.24
N ASP A 81 4.06 17.73 6.79
CA ASP A 81 4.85 18.42 5.77
C ASP A 81 4.11 18.44 4.41
N ASN A 82 3.22 17.47 4.18
CA ASN A 82 2.31 17.43 3.02
C ASN A 82 0.99 18.19 3.25
N GLY A 83 0.86 18.95 4.35
CA GLY A 83 -0.31 19.77 4.67
C GLY A 83 -1.50 18.98 5.20
N GLU A 84 -1.30 17.73 5.64
CA GLU A 84 -2.38 16.88 6.12
C GLU A 84 -2.75 17.16 7.59
N ASN A 85 -4.05 17.08 7.91
CA ASN A 85 -4.53 17.10 9.29
C ASN A 85 -4.38 15.71 9.92
N VAL A 86 -3.37 15.56 10.78
CA VAL A 86 -2.99 14.29 11.39
C VAL A 86 -2.65 14.44 12.88
N ASP A 87 -3.14 13.50 13.69
CA ASP A 87 -2.67 13.24 15.05
C ASP A 87 -2.35 11.73 15.22
N TYR A 88 -1.85 11.36 16.39
CA TYR A 88 -1.44 9.99 16.67
C TYR A 88 -1.78 9.52 18.08
N MET A 89 -1.89 8.20 18.25
CA MET A 89 -1.98 7.54 19.55
C MET A 89 -0.99 6.38 19.61
N ALA A 90 0.14 6.62 20.27
CA ALA A 90 1.18 5.64 20.46
C ALA A 90 2.01 5.96 21.72
N GLY A 91 2.76 4.97 22.19
CA GLY A 91 3.55 5.09 23.42
C GLY A 91 2.67 5.44 24.63
N THR A 92 2.99 6.54 25.31
CA THR A 92 2.26 7.03 26.48
C THR A 92 1.05 7.90 26.12
N LYS A 93 0.95 8.46 24.91
CA LYS A 93 -0.18 9.29 24.46
C LYS A 93 -1.45 8.44 24.32
N LYS A 94 -2.45 8.74 25.16
CA LYS A 94 -3.75 8.02 25.24
C LYS A 94 -4.92 8.80 24.62
N LYS A 95 -4.73 10.08 24.34
CA LYS A 95 -5.73 10.96 23.74
C LYS A 95 -5.20 11.56 22.45
N TYR A 96 -6.10 11.87 21.54
CA TYR A 96 -5.81 12.57 20.30
C TYR A 96 -6.82 13.69 20.07
N SER A 97 -6.43 14.67 19.28
CA SER A 97 -7.33 15.69 18.75
C SER A 97 -8.01 15.20 17.48
N ASP A 98 -9.25 15.63 17.27
CA ASP A 98 -10.00 15.25 16.08
C ASP A 98 -9.22 15.64 14.83
N SER A 99 -8.91 14.62 14.03
CA SER A 99 -8.05 14.74 12.88
C SER A 99 -8.57 13.85 11.77
N ARG A 100 -8.28 14.24 10.52
CA ARG A 100 -8.65 13.44 9.35
C ARG A 100 -7.92 12.10 9.36
N ILE A 101 -6.67 12.10 9.82
CA ILE A 101 -5.80 10.93 9.88
C ILE A 101 -5.40 10.71 11.34
N LEU A 102 -5.69 9.51 11.84
CA LEU A 102 -5.17 9.03 13.11
C LEU A 102 -4.15 7.94 12.84
N ILE A 103 -2.93 8.08 13.38
CA ILE A 103 -1.90 7.03 13.31
C ILE A 103 -1.73 6.38 14.68
N GLY A 104 -1.63 5.06 14.76
CA GLY A 104 -1.22 4.42 16.00
C GLY A 104 -0.59 3.07 15.85
N THR A 105 -0.11 2.54 16.98
CA THR A 105 0.44 1.19 17.00
C THR A 105 -0.68 0.17 17.14
N ILE A 106 -0.52 -0.98 16.50
CA ILE A 106 -1.43 -2.13 16.63
C ILE A 106 -1.58 -2.52 18.11
N SER A 107 -0.50 -2.46 18.89
CA SER A 107 -0.53 -2.75 20.33
C SER A 107 -1.34 -1.76 21.18
N LYS A 108 -1.55 -0.53 20.70
CA LYS A 108 -2.26 0.53 21.44
C LYS A 108 -3.70 0.63 21.00
N ILE A 109 -3.92 0.73 19.69
CA ILE A 109 -5.25 0.94 19.10
C ILE A 109 -5.96 -0.39 18.82
N GLY A 110 -5.22 -1.47 18.59
CA GLY A 110 -5.82 -2.79 18.33
C GLY A 110 -6.65 -3.32 19.49
N THR A 111 -6.26 -3.02 20.73
CA THR A 111 -6.91 -3.53 21.94
C THR A 111 -7.61 -2.41 22.72
N GLY A 112 -8.96 -2.38 22.69
CA GLY A 112 -9.76 -1.53 23.58
C GLY A 112 -9.85 -0.04 23.20
N PHE A 113 -9.56 0.34 21.95
CA PHE A 113 -9.75 1.70 21.47
C PHE A 113 -11.22 2.03 21.18
N ASP A 114 -11.66 3.16 21.73
CA ASP A 114 -12.91 3.81 21.33
C ASP A 114 -12.66 5.26 20.93
N GLU A 115 -13.00 5.61 19.69
CA GLU A 115 -12.75 6.94 19.12
C GLU A 115 -13.34 8.07 19.96
N LYS A 116 -14.57 7.90 20.45
CA LYS A 116 -15.31 8.95 21.16
C LYS A 116 -14.77 9.15 22.57
N ALA A 117 -14.36 8.07 23.24
CA ALA A 117 -13.76 8.16 24.57
C ALA A 117 -12.33 8.73 24.54
N ALA A 118 -11.60 8.58 23.42
CA ALA A 118 -10.20 8.99 23.30
C ALA A 118 -9.99 10.38 22.67
N CYS A 119 -11.04 11.00 22.14
CA CYS A 119 -11.03 12.32 21.48
C CYS A 119 -12.05 13.23 22.14
N ASP A 120 -11.54 14.22 22.88
CA ASP A 120 -12.38 15.15 23.64
C ASP A 120 -13.16 16.10 22.70
N ASP A 121 -12.65 16.35 21.49
CA ASP A 121 -13.18 17.24 20.45
C ASP A 121 -13.80 16.49 19.26
N PHE A 122 -14.29 15.26 19.47
CA PHE A 122 -14.81 14.40 18.41
C PHE A 122 -16.00 15.03 17.65
N ASN A 123 -15.82 15.27 16.35
CA ASN A 123 -16.81 15.95 15.50
C ASN A 123 -17.97 15.04 14.99
N GLY A 124 -18.04 13.80 15.45
CA GLY A 124 -19.07 12.84 15.02
C GLY A 124 -18.73 12.04 13.76
N ILE A 125 -17.69 12.43 13.01
CA ILE A 125 -17.27 11.70 11.80
C ILE A 125 -16.43 10.50 12.23
N ARG A 126 -16.85 9.30 11.83
CA ARG A 126 -16.19 8.03 12.14
C ARG A 126 -15.12 7.67 11.11
N ILE A 127 -14.10 6.92 11.54
CA ILE A 127 -13.12 6.29 10.64
C ILE A 127 -13.84 5.39 9.64
N ASN A 128 -13.62 5.63 8.34
CA ASN A 128 -14.18 4.83 7.24
C ASN A 128 -13.12 4.12 6.38
N LEU A 129 -11.84 4.46 6.57
CA LEU A 129 -10.72 3.81 5.90
C LEU A 129 -9.67 3.38 6.92
N LEU A 130 -9.37 2.08 6.94
CA LEU A 130 -8.25 1.51 7.69
C LEU A 130 -7.09 1.22 6.74
N ILE A 131 -5.93 1.83 6.96
CA ILE A 131 -4.67 1.48 6.27
C ILE A 131 -3.84 0.65 7.25
N LEU A 132 -3.85 -0.67 7.04
CA LEU A 132 -3.06 -1.61 7.82
C LEU A 132 -1.66 -1.73 7.20
N VAL A 133 -0.75 -0.89 7.69
CA VAL A 133 0.65 -0.89 7.26
C VAL A 133 1.49 -1.90 8.06
N GLY A 134 1.00 -2.40 9.19
CA GLY A 134 1.63 -3.49 9.91
C GLY A 134 0.93 -4.82 9.65
N SER A 135 1.61 -5.81 9.07
CA SER A 135 1.08 -7.17 8.93
C SER A 135 0.75 -7.78 10.30
N ILE A 136 -0.36 -8.52 10.37
CA ILE A 136 -0.85 -9.19 11.57
C ILE A 136 -0.92 -10.69 11.32
N LYS A 137 -0.26 -11.49 12.18
CA LYS A 137 -0.33 -12.95 12.15
C LYS A 137 -1.56 -13.50 12.88
N ASN A 138 -1.94 -12.88 14.00
CA ASN A 138 -3.03 -13.35 14.84
C ASN A 138 -4.38 -12.85 14.30
N VAL A 139 -5.25 -13.78 13.91
CA VAL A 139 -6.57 -13.51 13.34
C VAL A 139 -7.51 -12.79 14.33
N GLU A 140 -7.44 -13.09 15.63
CA GLU A 140 -8.26 -12.41 16.64
C GLU A 140 -7.87 -10.93 16.76
N LEU A 141 -6.57 -10.63 16.70
CA LEU A 141 -6.09 -9.25 16.69
C LEU A 141 -6.50 -8.54 15.40
N LEU A 142 -6.46 -9.23 14.26
CA LEU A 142 -6.95 -8.69 12.99
C LEU A 142 -8.43 -8.33 13.08
N GLU A 143 -9.25 -9.19 13.69
CA GLU A 143 -10.68 -8.94 13.90
C GLU A 143 -10.93 -7.71 14.77
N GLN A 144 -10.19 -7.58 15.87
CA GLN A 144 -10.30 -6.40 16.75
C GLN A 144 -9.92 -5.10 16.03
N VAL A 145 -8.88 -5.15 15.20
CA VAL A 145 -8.39 -4.02 14.39
C VAL A 145 -9.39 -3.65 13.31
N ALA A 146 -9.86 -4.61 12.51
CA ALA A 146 -10.82 -4.38 11.43
C ALA A 146 -12.17 -3.88 11.97
N GLY A 147 -12.61 -4.40 13.13
CA GLY A 147 -13.83 -3.96 13.80
C GLY A 147 -13.86 -2.48 14.19
N ARG A 148 -12.70 -1.80 14.27
CA ARG A 148 -12.64 -0.34 14.48
C ARG A 148 -13.11 0.45 13.27
N CYS A 149 -12.94 -0.08 12.06
CA CYS A 149 -13.39 0.55 10.82
C CYS A 149 -14.86 0.21 10.49
N PHE A 150 -15.34 -0.97 10.89
CA PHE A 150 -16.69 -1.46 10.55
C PHE A 150 -17.87 -0.68 11.16
N ARG A 151 -17.59 0.35 11.95
CA ARG A 151 -18.61 1.28 12.48
C ARG A 151 -19.12 2.27 11.42
N ALA A 152 -18.38 2.47 10.32
CA ALA A 152 -18.80 3.31 9.20
C ALA A 152 -19.74 2.58 8.24
N ASP A 153 -20.48 3.33 7.41
CA ASP A 153 -21.43 2.79 6.44
C ASP A 153 -20.77 1.95 5.34
N PHE A 154 -19.62 2.41 4.84
CA PHE A 154 -18.85 1.77 3.78
C PHE A 154 -17.39 1.59 4.18
N PRO A 155 -17.09 0.64 5.08
CA PRO A 155 -15.74 0.47 5.58
C PRO A 155 -14.82 -0.11 4.50
N SER A 156 -13.64 0.47 4.37
CA SER A 156 -12.60 0.01 3.46
C SER A 156 -11.30 -0.27 4.22
N ILE A 157 -10.59 -1.32 3.84
CA ILE A 157 -9.31 -1.69 4.40
C ILE A 157 -8.26 -1.73 3.29
N ILE A 158 -7.18 -0.98 3.42
CA ILE A 158 -5.97 -1.14 2.60
C ILE A 158 -4.96 -1.95 3.42
N HIS A 159 -4.63 -3.15 2.98
CA HIS A 159 -3.71 -4.05 3.68
C HIS A 159 -2.38 -4.12 2.91
N PHE A 160 -1.31 -3.63 3.52
CA PHE A 160 0.02 -3.67 2.90
C PHE A 160 0.60 -5.08 2.92
N VAL A 161 0.98 -5.56 1.75
CA VAL A 161 1.65 -6.85 1.57
C VAL A 161 3.02 -6.58 0.95
N ASP A 162 4.03 -6.56 1.81
CA ASP A 162 5.43 -6.46 1.41
C ASP A 162 5.91 -7.75 0.73
N ASP A 163 6.93 -7.62 -0.12
CA ASP A 163 7.45 -8.70 -0.96
C ASP A 163 8.38 -9.63 -0.16
N MET A 164 7.81 -10.22 0.89
CA MET A 164 8.51 -11.10 1.81
C MET A 164 7.63 -12.29 2.16
N LYS A 165 8.20 -13.50 2.13
CA LYS A 165 7.46 -14.75 2.40
C LYS A 165 6.69 -14.74 3.73
N ILE A 166 7.28 -14.17 4.78
CA ILE A 166 6.65 -14.06 6.11
C ILE A 166 5.37 -13.21 6.03
N ILE A 167 5.44 -12.05 5.37
CA ILE A 167 4.32 -11.12 5.22
C ILE A 167 3.24 -11.70 4.30
N GLN A 168 3.64 -12.33 3.19
CA GLN A 168 2.72 -13.05 2.31
C GLN A 168 1.98 -14.16 3.04
N ASN A 169 2.61 -14.86 3.98
CA ASN A 169 1.95 -15.88 4.80
C ASN A 169 0.96 -15.26 5.80
N HIS A 170 1.28 -14.12 6.42
CA HIS A 170 0.32 -13.38 7.24
C HIS A 170 -0.91 -12.95 6.42
N TRP A 171 -0.68 -12.47 5.20
CA TRP A 171 -1.76 -12.13 4.27
C TRP A 171 -2.65 -13.34 3.93
N LYS A 172 -2.09 -14.54 3.73
CA LYS A 172 -2.89 -15.74 3.45
C LYS A 172 -3.91 -16.03 4.55
N GLU A 173 -3.53 -15.87 5.82
CA GLU A 173 -4.46 -16.05 6.94
C GLU A 173 -5.45 -14.90 7.05
N ALA A 174 -4.99 -13.66 6.84
CA ALA A 174 -5.88 -12.49 6.82
C ALA A 174 -6.92 -12.56 5.70
N LYS A 175 -6.53 -13.02 4.50
CA LYS A 175 -7.39 -13.23 3.34
C LYS A 175 -8.55 -14.17 3.67
N LYS A 176 -8.25 -15.34 4.24
CA LYS A 176 -9.29 -16.30 4.67
C LYS A 176 -10.28 -15.66 5.65
N TRP A 177 -9.77 -14.86 6.58
CA TRP A 177 -10.62 -14.14 7.53
C TRP A 177 -11.50 -13.10 6.83
N TYR A 178 -10.96 -12.28 5.93
CA TYR A 178 -11.73 -11.28 5.19
C TYR A 178 -12.85 -11.93 4.36
N GLU A 179 -12.52 -12.98 3.59
CA GLU A 179 -13.48 -13.70 2.75
C GLU A 179 -14.62 -14.30 3.58
N SER A 180 -14.32 -14.84 4.76
CA SER A 180 -15.34 -15.43 5.62
C SER A 180 -16.24 -14.41 6.33
N ARG A 181 -16.00 -13.10 6.18
CA ARG A 181 -16.82 -12.00 6.74
C ARG A 181 -17.43 -11.11 5.64
N ASN A 182 -17.62 -11.64 4.42
CA ASN A 182 -18.15 -10.89 3.27
C ASN A 182 -17.25 -9.72 2.82
N GLY A 183 -15.94 -9.82 3.05
CA GLY A 183 -14.96 -8.88 2.54
C GLY A 183 -14.69 -9.13 1.05
N THR A 184 -14.85 -8.10 0.21
CA THR A 184 -14.49 -8.15 -1.21
C THR A 184 -13.04 -7.73 -1.38
N ILE A 185 -12.19 -8.64 -1.86
CA ILE A 185 -10.76 -8.39 -2.03
C ILE A 185 -10.44 -7.92 -3.45
N ASN A 186 -9.81 -6.76 -3.56
CA ASN A 186 -9.24 -6.23 -4.78
C ASN A 186 -7.72 -6.10 -4.64
N GLU A 187 -6.97 -6.41 -5.69
CA GLU A 187 -5.50 -6.32 -5.67
C GLU A 187 -5.02 -5.03 -6.34
N PHE A 188 -4.07 -4.35 -5.70
CA PHE A 188 -3.44 -3.13 -6.20
C PHE A 188 -1.93 -3.27 -6.12
N GLU A 189 -1.25 -2.93 -7.20
CA GLU A 189 0.20 -3.01 -7.30
C GLU A 189 0.80 -1.60 -7.23
N SER A 190 1.78 -1.41 -6.35
CA SER A 190 2.62 -0.22 -6.40
C SER A 190 3.45 -0.18 -7.69
N GLU A 191 3.93 1.00 -8.07
CA GLU A 191 4.85 1.13 -9.21
C GLU A 191 6.15 0.33 -8.97
N GLU A 192 6.57 0.21 -7.71
CA GLU A 192 7.74 -0.58 -7.34
C GLU A 192 7.50 -2.08 -7.55
N TYR A 193 6.33 -2.58 -7.14
CA TYR A 193 5.96 -3.98 -7.35
C TYR A 193 5.94 -4.31 -8.85
N LYS A 194 5.31 -3.45 -9.66
CA LYS A 194 5.28 -3.58 -11.12
C LYS A 194 6.68 -3.60 -11.72
N ARG A 195 7.56 -2.71 -11.26
CA ARG A 195 8.96 -2.62 -11.73
C ARG A 195 9.74 -3.91 -11.47
N LYS A 196 9.54 -4.54 -10.31
CA LYS A 196 10.20 -5.80 -9.94
C LYS A 196 9.64 -7.03 -10.66
N HIS A 197 8.33 -7.07 -10.90
CA HIS A 197 7.65 -8.30 -11.33
C HIS A 197 7.21 -8.30 -12.80
N ARG A 198 7.19 -7.15 -13.49
CA ARG A 198 6.92 -7.16 -14.93
C ARG A 198 8.15 -7.65 -15.68
N PRO A 199 8.00 -8.55 -16.67
CA PRO A 199 9.09 -8.91 -17.54
C PRO A 199 9.65 -7.63 -18.17
N GLN A 200 10.95 -7.42 -18.03
CA GLN A 200 11.66 -6.45 -18.84
C GLN A 200 11.42 -6.85 -20.29
N VAL A 201 10.61 -6.09 -21.03
CA VAL A 201 10.50 -6.26 -22.47
C VAL A 201 11.92 -6.01 -22.97
N THR A 202 12.64 -7.09 -23.24
CA THR A 202 13.94 -6.99 -23.88
C THR A 202 13.61 -6.48 -25.26
N THR A 203 13.75 -5.16 -25.47
CA THR A 203 13.90 -4.62 -26.82
C THR A 203 15.15 -5.28 -27.36
N GLN A 204 14.99 -6.46 -27.97
CA GLN A 204 15.96 -6.97 -28.91
C GLN A 204 16.02 -5.88 -29.98
N SER A 205 17.07 -5.07 -29.94
CA SER A 205 17.47 -4.29 -31.09
C SER A 205 17.54 -5.29 -32.24
N ALA A 206 16.69 -5.08 -33.25
CA ALA A 206 16.69 -5.94 -34.43
C ALA A 206 18.15 -6.07 -34.93
N PRO A 207 18.71 -7.28 -35.00
CA PRO A 207 20.04 -7.46 -35.56
C PRO A 207 19.94 -7.12 -37.05
N GLY A 208 20.66 -6.08 -37.50
CA GLY A 208 20.88 -5.85 -38.93
C GLY A 208 20.37 -4.55 -39.54
N LEU A 209 20.53 -3.40 -38.87
CA LEU A 209 20.70 -2.14 -39.59
C LEU A 209 22.14 -1.66 -39.37
N THR A 210 23.05 -2.22 -40.14
CA THR A 210 24.38 -1.65 -40.33
C THR A 210 24.22 -0.23 -40.85
N LYS A 211 24.99 0.72 -40.31
CA LYS A 211 25.04 2.13 -40.76
C LYS A 211 25.66 2.31 -42.16
N GLU A 212 25.87 1.23 -42.91
CA GLU A 212 26.47 1.22 -44.24
C GLU A 212 25.38 0.98 -45.27
N GLY A 213 24.60 2.03 -45.52
CA GLY A 213 23.46 1.98 -46.43
C GLY A 213 22.69 3.30 -46.46
N LEU A 214 23.39 4.45 -46.38
CA LEU A 214 22.82 5.74 -46.77
C LEU A 214 22.76 5.81 -48.31
N GLY A 215 21.96 4.92 -48.89
CA GLY A 215 21.58 4.94 -50.29
C GLY A 215 20.16 5.48 -50.40
N THR A 216 20.05 6.73 -50.84
CA THR A 216 18.89 7.33 -51.49
C THR A 216 17.55 7.28 -50.72
N TRP A 217 17.17 8.42 -50.14
CA TRP A 217 15.78 8.66 -49.74
C TRP A 217 14.90 8.74 -50.98
N ILE A 218 14.14 7.68 -51.26
CA ILE A 218 13.05 7.72 -52.24
C ILE A 218 11.85 8.37 -51.54
N ARG A 219 11.41 9.53 -52.04
CA ARG A 219 10.09 10.09 -51.69
C ARG A 219 9.03 9.17 -52.28
N VAL A 220 8.47 8.30 -51.47
CA VAL A 220 7.33 7.48 -51.84
C VAL A 220 6.08 8.34 -51.70
N SER A 221 5.30 8.45 -52.76
CA SER A 221 4.02 9.18 -52.74
C SER A 221 3.00 8.38 -51.93
N LYS A 222 1.93 9.03 -51.42
CA LYS A 222 0.85 8.34 -50.68
C LYS A 222 0.14 7.25 -51.50
N GLU A 223 0.29 7.25 -52.82
CA GLU A 223 -0.40 6.33 -53.73
C GLU A 223 0.30 4.96 -53.82
N ASP A 224 1.62 4.92 -53.63
CA ASP A 224 2.41 3.68 -53.75
C ASP A 224 2.24 2.72 -52.56
N ILE A 225 1.80 3.24 -51.40
CA ILE A 225 1.64 2.50 -50.13
C ILE A 225 0.48 1.48 -50.20
N LYS A 226 -0.45 1.62 -51.14
CA LYS A 226 -1.60 0.70 -51.26
C LYS A 226 -1.24 -0.68 -51.84
N SER A 227 -0.05 -0.85 -52.42
CA SER A 227 0.37 -2.12 -53.05
C SER A 227 1.14 -3.06 -52.12
N LEU A 228 1.60 -2.55 -50.98
CA LEU A 228 2.33 -3.33 -49.98
C LEU A 228 1.31 -3.78 -48.92
N GLY A 229 1.14 -5.09 -48.78
CA GLY A 229 0.31 -5.69 -47.72
C GLY A 229 0.72 -5.22 -46.31
N PRO A 230 0.08 -5.70 -45.23
CA PRO A 230 0.17 -5.08 -43.91
C PRO A 230 1.61 -5.13 -43.34
N VAL A 231 2.39 -4.07 -43.58
CA VAL A 231 3.68 -3.82 -42.94
C VAL A 231 3.44 -2.86 -41.78
N LYS A 232 3.87 -3.25 -40.57
CA LYS A 232 3.92 -2.35 -39.42
C LYS A 232 4.99 -1.28 -39.67
N VAL A 233 4.56 -0.08 -40.04
CA VAL A 233 5.43 1.10 -40.11
C VAL A 233 5.49 1.74 -38.73
N VAL A 234 6.69 1.77 -38.13
CA VAL A 234 6.95 2.48 -36.88
C VAL A 234 7.30 3.93 -37.21
N PHE A 235 6.44 4.87 -36.81
CA PHE A 235 6.73 6.31 -36.89
C PHE A 235 7.52 6.74 -35.66
N CYS A 236 8.79 7.11 -35.83
CA CYS A 236 9.52 7.91 -34.85
C CYS A 236 9.32 9.39 -35.20
N MET A 237 8.42 10.07 -34.51
CA MET A 237 8.35 11.55 -34.54
C MET A 237 9.37 12.10 -33.53
N GLY A 238 10.45 12.69 -34.04
CA GLY A 238 11.30 13.58 -33.25
C GLY A 238 10.64 14.95 -33.14
N TRP A 239 10.45 15.43 -31.91
CA TRP A 239 10.06 16.82 -31.65
C TRP A 239 11.32 17.67 -31.53
N HIS A 240 11.34 18.81 -32.20
CA HIS A 240 12.34 19.88 -32.05
C HIS A 240 12.04 20.71 -30.80
#